data_AF-A0A957DJA6-F1
#
_entry.id   AF-A0A957DJA6-F1
#
_cell.length_a   1.000
_cell.length_b   1.000
_cell.length_c   1.000
_cell.angle_alpha   90.00
_cell.angle_beta   90.00
_cell.angle_gamma   90.00
#
_symmetry.space_group_name_H-M   'P 1'
#
loop_
_entity.id
_entity.type
_entity.pdbx_description
1 polymer ?
#
loop_
_entity_poly.entity_id
_entity_poly.type
_entity_poly.pdbx_seq_one_letter_code
_entity_poly.pdbx_strand_id
1 'polypeptide(L)'
;MSTLLRFTWSDALKTGVPLIDVQHKELIQTFNDLADAIELGTGSSAIKKLLSYLKYYAEWHFEREERCADACRCPFAQTNKRAHERFVEIFGHLYDEYRQSDGSEAVARKAHGQLAEWIMNHVLKIDME
;
A
#
# COMPACT_ATOMS: atom_id res chain seq x y z
N MET A 1 -5.83 -23.47 1.34
CA MET A 1 -5.07 -22.23 1.05
C MET A 1 -5.21 -21.32 2.26
N SER A 2 -4.16 -20.59 2.66
CA SER A 2 -4.26 -19.61 3.74
C SER A 2 -5.06 -18.39 3.27
N THR A 3 -5.93 -17.89 4.13
CA THR A 3 -6.60 -16.60 3.94
C THR A 3 -5.56 -15.49 3.91
N LEU A 4 -5.74 -14.53 3.01
CA LEU A 4 -4.95 -13.31 2.87
C LEU A 4 -5.33 -12.31 3.98
N LEU A 5 -4.31 -11.62 4.48
CA LEU A 5 -4.48 -10.60 5.51
C LEU A 5 -5.40 -9.48 5.01
N ARG A 6 -6.24 -8.96 5.89
CA ARG A 6 -7.04 -7.76 5.66
C ARG A 6 -6.83 -6.79 6.81
N PHE A 7 -6.83 -5.50 6.51
CA PHE A 7 -6.77 -4.46 7.52
C PHE A 7 -8.15 -3.87 7.75
N THR A 8 -8.52 -3.67 9.01
CA THR A 8 -9.72 -2.92 9.36
C THR A 8 -9.29 -1.54 9.83
N TRP A 9 -9.82 -0.50 9.19
CA TRP A 9 -9.61 0.86 9.69
C TRP A 9 -10.13 0.97 11.12
N SER A 10 -9.35 1.58 11.99
CA SER A 10 -9.76 1.89 13.35
C SER A 10 -9.21 3.25 13.78
N ASP A 11 -9.76 3.79 14.87
CA ASP A 11 -9.29 5.06 15.44
C ASP A 11 -7.83 5.02 15.90
N ALA A 12 -7.27 3.82 16.12
CA ALA A 12 -5.86 3.64 16.42
C ALA A 12 -4.92 3.97 15.24
N LEU A 13 -5.47 4.16 14.03
CA LEU A 13 -4.71 4.49 12.81
C LEU A 13 -4.82 5.97 12.41
N LYS A 14 -5.49 6.78 13.24
CA LYS A 14 -5.65 8.21 12.96
C LYS A 14 -4.32 8.93 13.17
N THR A 15 -3.90 9.66 12.15
CA THR A 15 -2.76 10.59 12.20
C THR A 15 -3.13 11.92 12.87
N GLY A 16 -4.43 12.19 13.04
CA GLY A 16 -4.94 13.48 13.50
C GLY A 16 -5.06 14.52 12.38
N VAL A 17 -4.64 14.18 11.15
CA VAL A 17 -4.82 14.98 9.95
C VAL A 17 -5.94 14.38 9.09
N PRO A 18 -7.16 14.95 9.09
CA PRO A 18 -8.33 14.31 8.46
C PRO A 18 -8.13 13.94 6.97
N LEU A 19 -7.34 14.73 6.26
CA LEU A 19 -7.03 14.46 4.85
C LEU A 19 -6.16 13.21 4.67
N ILE A 20 -5.19 12.98 5.57
CA ILE A 20 -4.32 11.80 5.54
C ILE A 20 -5.10 10.56 5.96
N ASP A 21 -5.94 10.67 6.99
CA ASP A 21 -6.79 9.55 7.43
C ASP A 21 -7.74 9.05 6.33
N VAL A 22 -8.28 9.96 5.49
CA VAL A 22 -9.08 9.58 4.31
C VAL A 22 -8.23 8.84 3.28
N GLN A 23 -6.98 9.26 3.09
CA GLN A 23 -6.09 8.62 2.13
C GLN A 23 -5.66 7.22 2.59
N HIS A 24 -5.33 7.04 3.88
CA HIS A 24 -5.02 5.73 4.43
C HIS A 24 -6.21 4.76 4.37
N LYS A 25 -7.45 5.25 4.58
CA LYS A 25 -8.66 4.42 4.40
C LYS A 25 -8.77 3.87 2.98
N GLU A 26 -8.49 4.68 1.96
CA GLU A 26 -8.52 4.26 0.56
C GLU A 26 -7.40 3.24 0.25
N LEU A 27 -6.19 3.43 0.79
CA LEU A 27 -5.11 2.45 0.69
C LEU A 27 -5.51 1.10 1.30
N ILE A 28 -6.07 1.12 2.51
CA ILE A 28 -6.54 -0.09 3.21
C ILE A 28 -7.67 -0.76 2.44
N GLN A 29 -8.65 0.00 1.94
CA GLN A 29 -9.77 -0.55 1.17
C GLN A 29 -9.25 -1.24 -0.09
N THR A 30 -8.41 -0.56 -0.86
CA THR A 30 -7.87 -1.11 -2.11
C THR A 30 -6.99 -2.34 -1.87
N PHE A 31 -6.23 -2.35 -0.78
CA PHE A 31 -5.45 -3.52 -0.36
C PHE A 31 -6.35 -4.71 -0.04
N ASN A 32 -7.46 -4.49 0.67
CA ASN A 32 -8.44 -5.53 0.95
C ASN A 32 -9.14 -6.02 -0.32
N ASP A 33 -9.45 -5.12 -1.27
CA ASP A 33 -10.02 -5.49 -2.57
C ASP A 33 -9.06 -6.37 -3.38
N LEU A 34 -7.74 -6.14 -3.27
CA LEU A 34 -6.72 -7.02 -3.85
C LEU A 34 -6.78 -8.42 -3.22
N ALA A 35 -6.93 -8.51 -1.89
CA ALA A 35 -7.09 -9.79 -1.20
C ALA A 35 -8.31 -10.56 -1.72
N ASP A 36 -9.46 -9.88 -1.80
CA ASP A 36 -10.71 -10.45 -2.31
C ASP A 36 -10.58 -10.89 -3.77
N ALA A 37 -9.96 -10.07 -4.62
CA ALA A 37 -9.76 -10.36 -6.04
C ALA A 37 -8.92 -11.63 -6.27
N ILE A 38 -7.90 -11.85 -5.43
CA ILE A 38 -7.03 -13.04 -5.47
C ILE A 38 -7.80 -14.26 -4.97
N GLU A 39 -8.48 -14.17 -3.83
CA GLU A 39 -9.17 -15.32 -3.22
C GLU A 39 -10.41 -15.78 -3.99
N LEU A 40 -11.13 -14.84 -4.61
CA LEU A 40 -12.31 -15.13 -5.43
C LEU A 40 -11.96 -15.54 -6.86
N GLY A 41 -10.68 -15.47 -7.26
CA GLY A 41 -10.24 -15.84 -8.59
C GLY A 41 -10.83 -14.94 -9.69
N THR A 42 -10.94 -13.63 -9.42
CA THR A 42 -11.58 -12.64 -10.33
C THR A 42 -10.85 -12.43 -11.67
N GLY A 43 -9.71 -13.09 -11.86
CA GLY A 43 -8.93 -13.09 -13.09
C GLY A 43 -7.79 -12.08 -13.09
N SER A 44 -6.79 -12.36 -13.94
CA SER A 44 -5.53 -11.61 -13.94
C SER A 44 -5.69 -10.13 -14.31
N SER A 45 -6.67 -9.79 -15.15
CA SER A 45 -6.96 -8.39 -15.48
C SER A 45 -7.45 -7.58 -14.29
N ALA A 46 -8.24 -8.17 -13.38
CA ALA A 46 -8.75 -7.47 -12.20
C ALA A 46 -7.62 -7.22 -11.21
N ILE A 47 -6.84 -8.26 -10.91
CA ILE A 47 -5.66 -8.18 -10.04
C ILE A 47 -4.65 -7.15 -10.58
N LYS A 48 -4.36 -7.16 -11.88
CA LYS A 48 -3.45 -6.18 -12.50
C LYS A 48 -3.93 -4.75 -12.35
N LYS A 49 -5.24 -4.51 -12.49
CA LYS A 49 -5.84 -3.17 -12.30
C LYS A 49 -5.69 -2.71 -10.85
N LEU A 50 -5.97 -3.58 -9.89
CA LEU A 50 -5.83 -3.28 -8.46
C LEU A 50 -4.37 -3.00 -8.07
N LEU A 51 -3.42 -3.83 -8.52
CA LEU A 51 -1.99 -3.57 -8.31
C LEU A 51 -1.53 -2.26 -8.94
N SER A 52 -1.98 -1.96 -10.17
CA SER A 52 -1.66 -0.69 -10.83
C SER A 52 -2.25 0.51 -10.10
N TYR A 53 -3.48 0.40 -9.59
CA TYR A 53 -4.14 1.46 -8.85
C TYR A 53 -3.48 1.68 -7.49
N LEU A 54 -3.18 0.62 -6.73
CA LEU A 54 -2.44 0.70 -5.47
C LEU A 54 -1.10 1.40 -5.64
N LYS A 55 -0.32 1.04 -6.67
CA LYS A 55 0.97 1.68 -6.95
C LYS A 55 0.81 3.18 -7.17
N TYR A 56 -0.09 3.55 -8.07
CA TYR A 56 -0.38 4.95 -8.40
C TYR A 56 -0.84 5.73 -7.16
N TYR A 57 -1.77 5.15 -6.40
CA TYR A 57 -2.37 5.81 -5.26
C TYR A 57 -1.37 6.01 -4.11
N ALA A 58 -0.49 5.03 -3.87
CA ALA A 58 0.59 5.16 -2.90
C ALA A 58 1.59 6.26 -3.29
N GLU A 59 2.06 6.29 -4.55
CA GLU A 59 2.96 7.35 -5.03
C GLU A 59 2.35 8.75 -4.86
N TRP A 60 1.07 8.90 -5.21
CA TRP A 60 0.34 10.17 -5.05
C TRP A 60 0.14 10.56 -3.58
N HIS A 61 -0.12 9.57 -2.72
CA HIS A 61 -0.29 9.78 -1.28
C HIS A 61 1.01 10.25 -0.63
N PHE A 62 2.13 9.58 -0.92
CA PHE A 62 3.46 9.95 -0.40
C PHE A 62 3.88 11.34 -0.79
N GLU A 63 3.63 11.74 -2.05
CA GLU A 63 3.96 13.09 -2.49
C GLU A 63 3.25 14.15 -1.63
N ARG A 64 2.02 13.88 -1.17
CA ARG A 64 1.26 14.79 -0.32
C ARG A 64 1.75 14.80 1.11
N GLU A 65 2.05 13.64 1.66
CA GLU A 65 2.62 13.53 3.00
C GLU A 65 3.98 14.19 3.09
N GLU A 66 4.87 13.97 2.11
CA GLU A 66 6.19 14.59 2.05
C GLU A 66 6.09 16.11 1.97
N ARG A 67 5.21 16.65 1.12
CA ARG A 67 4.96 18.10 1.05
C ARG A 67 4.45 18.66 2.38
N CYS A 68 3.59 17.92 3.08
CA CYS A 68 3.09 18.31 4.40
C CYS A 68 4.20 18.29 5.46
N ALA A 69 4.99 17.21 5.49
CA ALA A 69 6.10 17.04 6.40
C ALA A 69 7.17 18.13 6.21
N ASP A 70 7.50 18.47 4.96
CA ASP A 70 8.43 19.55 4.62
C ASP A 70 7.89 20.93 5.05
N ALA A 71 6.61 21.21 4.78
CA ALA A 71 5.97 22.48 5.16
C ALA A 71 5.94 22.67 6.69
N CYS A 72 5.73 21.58 7.43
CA CYS A 72 5.72 21.57 8.89
C CYS A 72 7.12 21.43 9.53
N ARG A 73 8.18 21.28 8.72
CA ARG A 73 9.54 20.98 9.19
C ARG A 73 9.58 19.78 10.14
N CYS A 74 8.84 18.74 9.79
CA CYS A 74 8.77 17.52 10.59
C CYS A 74 10.18 16.91 10.73
N PRO A 75 10.64 16.60 11.96
CA PRO A 75 11.96 16.02 12.18
C PRO A 75 12.13 14.64 11.52
N PHE A 76 11.04 13.95 11.22
CA PHE A 76 11.02 12.63 10.60
C PHE A 76 10.85 12.65 9.08
N ALA A 77 10.72 13.82 8.45
CA ALA A 77 10.43 13.96 7.00
C ALA A 77 11.40 13.15 6.12
N GLN A 78 12.71 13.19 6.42
CA GLN A 78 13.70 12.44 5.66
C GLN A 78 13.60 10.91 5.87
N THR A 79 13.16 10.47 7.05
CA THR A 79 12.94 9.05 7.35
C THR A 79 11.72 8.53 6.59
N ASN A 80 10.59 9.24 6.62
CA ASN A 80 9.38 8.87 5.86
C ASN A 80 9.68 8.80 4.36
N LYS A 81 10.32 9.84 3.81
CA LYS A 81 10.66 9.88 2.39
C LYS A 81 11.48 8.68 1.93
N ARG A 82 12.49 8.26 2.71
CA ARG A 82 13.28 7.05 2.38
C ARG A 82 12.45 5.77 2.44
N ALA A 83 11.50 5.69 3.36
CA ALA A 83 10.58 4.56 3.45
C ALA A 83 9.62 4.52 2.25
N HIS A 84 9.14 5.68 1.79
CA HIS A 84 8.32 5.83 0.59
C HIS A 84 9.08 5.43 -0.68
N GLU A 85 10.29 5.96 -0.88
CA GLU A 85 11.15 5.62 -2.02
C GLU A 85 11.37 4.11 -2.11
N ARG A 86 11.68 3.47 -0.99
CA ARG A 86 11.85 2.01 -0.90
C ARG A 86 10.56 1.25 -1.21
N PHE A 87 9.40 1.77 -0.79
CA PHE A 87 8.12 1.14 -1.13
C PHE A 87 7.86 1.14 -2.63
N VAL A 88 8.07 2.29 -3.27
CA VAL A 88 7.82 2.46 -4.70
C VAL A 88 8.70 1.51 -5.52
N GLU A 89 9.96 1.34 -5.12
CA GLU A 89 10.88 0.35 -5.71
C GLU A 89 10.35 -1.09 -5.55
N ILE A 90 10.01 -1.50 -4.32
CA ILE A 90 9.48 -2.83 -4.03
C ILE A 90 8.19 -3.08 -4.82
N PHE A 91 7.26 -2.12 -4.84
CA PHE A 91 6.01 -2.23 -5.58
C PHE A 91 6.29 -2.38 -7.08
N GLY A 92 7.20 -1.59 -7.64
CA GLY A 92 7.63 -1.70 -9.03
C GLY A 92 8.06 -3.12 -9.39
N HIS A 93 8.92 -3.72 -8.57
CA HIS A 93 9.36 -5.11 -8.75
C HIS A 93 8.21 -6.12 -8.66
N LEU A 94 7.31 -5.97 -7.69
CA LEU A 94 6.14 -6.85 -7.52
C LEU A 94 5.18 -6.77 -8.70
N TYR A 95 4.92 -5.56 -9.18
CA TYR A 95 4.04 -5.33 -10.33
C TYR A 95 4.61 -5.96 -11.60
N ASP A 96 5.92 -5.79 -11.85
CA ASP A 96 6.58 -6.38 -13.00
C ASP A 96 6.66 -7.91 -12.91
N GLU A 97 6.96 -8.46 -11.73
CA GLU A 97 6.94 -9.91 -11.48
C GLU A 97 5.56 -10.50 -11.78
N TYR A 98 4.49 -9.86 -11.28
CA TYR A 98 3.13 -10.30 -11.58
C TYR A 98 2.80 -10.23 -13.07
N ARG A 99 3.18 -9.14 -13.75
CA ARG A 99 2.96 -8.96 -15.19
C ARG A 99 3.67 -10.02 -16.03
N GLN A 100 4.87 -10.44 -15.63
CA GLN A 100 5.65 -11.47 -16.32
C GLN A 100 5.17 -12.89 -16.00
N SER A 101 4.42 -13.07 -14.91
CA SER A 101 3.93 -14.37 -14.46
C SER A 101 2.69 -14.90 -15.20
N ASP A 102 2.20 -14.16 -16.19
CA ASP A 102 0.95 -14.42 -16.90
C ASP A 102 -0.27 -14.61 -15.95
N GLY A 103 -0.32 -13.81 -14.88
CA GLY A 103 -1.43 -13.82 -13.94
C GLY A 103 -1.38 -14.90 -12.85
N SER A 104 -0.20 -15.44 -12.56
CA SER A 104 0.00 -16.45 -11.52
C SER A 104 -0.56 -16.03 -10.16
N GLU A 105 -1.47 -16.85 -9.62
CA GLU A 105 -2.03 -16.65 -8.27
C GLU A 105 -0.94 -16.67 -7.20
N ALA A 106 0.06 -17.54 -7.33
CA ALA A 106 1.16 -17.64 -6.37
C ALA A 106 1.97 -16.33 -6.30
N VAL A 107 2.20 -15.69 -7.46
CA VAL A 107 2.89 -14.39 -7.53
C VAL A 107 2.01 -13.28 -6.96
N ALA A 108 0.69 -13.30 -7.24
CA ALA A 108 -0.24 -12.33 -6.64
C ALA A 108 -0.28 -12.43 -5.10
N ARG A 109 -0.31 -13.65 -4.55
CA ARG A 109 -0.26 -13.89 -3.10
C ARG A 109 1.06 -13.43 -2.48
N LYS A 110 2.18 -13.67 -3.16
CA LYS A 110 3.51 -13.16 -2.75
C LYS A 110 3.52 -11.63 -2.71
N ALA A 111 3.03 -10.98 -3.77
CA ALA A 111 2.92 -9.52 -3.84
C ALA A 111 2.06 -8.98 -2.69
N HIS A 112 0.87 -9.55 -2.48
CA HIS A 112 0.00 -9.20 -1.37
C HIS A 112 0.72 -9.30 -0.02
N GLY A 113 1.47 -10.39 0.23
CA GLY A 113 2.21 -10.58 1.48
C GLY A 113 3.27 -9.49 1.73
N GLN A 114 4.02 -9.10 0.69
CA GLN A 114 5.01 -8.03 0.81
C GLN A 114 4.38 -6.64 1.00
N LEU A 115 3.27 -6.37 0.32
CA LEU A 115 2.50 -5.14 0.51
C LEU A 115 1.91 -5.06 1.93
N ALA A 116 1.45 -6.19 2.47
CA ALA A 116 0.96 -6.29 3.84
C ALA A 116 2.02 -5.91 4.87
N GLU A 117 3.24 -6.45 4.71
CA GLU A 117 4.37 -6.15 5.58
C GLU A 117 4.72 -4.66 5.56
N TRP A 118 4.67 -4.04 4.38
CA TRP A 118 4.92 -2.62 4.27
C TRP A 118 3.82 -1.77 4.93
N ILE A 119 2.54 -2.05 4.67
CA ILE A 119 1.43 -1.30 5.30
C ILE A 119 1.54 -1.38 6.83
N MET A 120 1.86 -2.56 7.38
CA MET A 120 2.05 -2.73 8.83
C MET A 120 3.22 -1.95 9.42
N ASN A 121 4.28 -1.75 8.65
CA ASN A 121 5.49 -1.12 9.15
C ASN A 121 5.53 0.38 8.89
N HIS A 122 4.84 0.86 7.85
CA HIS A 122 4.83 2.26 7.45
C HIS A 122 3.59 2.97 7.98
N VAL A 123 2.40 2.63 7.48
CA VAL A 123 1.14 3.28 7.87
C VAL A 123 0.83 3.09 9.35
N LEU A 124 1.10 1.90 9.90
CA LEU A 124 0.78 1.61 11.31
C LEU A 124 1.90 1.98 12.31
N LYS A 125 3.02 2.56 11.87
CA LYS A 125 4.11 2.91 12.80
C LYS A 125 4.76 4.25 12.48
N ILE A 126 5.16 4.45 11.23
CA ILE A 126 5.96 5.60 10.82
C ILE A 126 5.08 6.85 10.62
N ASP A 127 3.89 6.72 10.02
CA ASP A 127 3.00 7.88 9.79
C ASP A 127 2.29 8.37 11.08
N MET A 128 2.43 7.64 12.18
CA MET A 128 1.85 7.98 13.49
C MET A 128 2.85 8.65 14.45
N GLU A 129 4.12 8.82 14.05
CA GLU A 129 5.16 9.51 14.82
C GLU A 129 5.27 11.00 14.46
#